data_AF-A0A8C7IMI8-F1
#
_entry.id   AF-A0A8C7IMI8-F1
#
_cell.length_a   1.000
_cell.length_b   1.000
_cell.length_c   1.000
_cell.angle_alpha   90.00
_cell.angle_beta   90.00
_cell.angle_gamma   90.00
#
_symmetry.space_group_name_H-M   'P 1'
#
loop_
_entity.id
_entity.type
_entity.pdbx_description
1 polymer ?
#
loop_
_entity_poly.entity_id
_entity_poly.type
_entity_poly.pdbx_seq_one_letter_code
_entity_poly.pdbx_strand_id
1 'polypeptide(L)'
;MRSLFVSQMAPYYLWMTDQQKEFQELARKFSREEIVPVAAAYDRSGEYPFPIIKRAWELGLMNSHIPEDCGGMGLGIFDSCLITEELAYGCTGVQTAIEANSLGQMPVIIAGNDFQKKKYLGRMTEEPLMCAYGVTEPGAGSDVAGLKTRAEKKGDEYVVNGQKMWITNGGKANWYFLLARTDADPKCPTSKAFTGFIVDADSPGILVGRKELNMGQRCSDTRGITFEDVRIPKENVLIGEGAGFKIAMGAFDKTRPPVAAGATGLAQRALDEATGYALERKTFGKLIAEHQAVSFLLAEMAMKVELARMGWQRSAWEVDNGRRNTYYASIAKAFAGDIANQVASDAVQVFGGNGFNSEYPVEKLMRDAKIYQIYEGTAQIQRLIISREHFGRFKK
;
A
#
# COMPACT_ATOMS: atom_id res chain seq x y z
N MET A 1 -29.42 -27.21 23.92
CA MET A 1 -28.05 -26.67 24.05
C MET A 1 -27.10 -27.61 23.30
N ARG A 2 -26.69 -27.27 22.08
CA ARG A 2 -25.63 -28.03 21.37
C ARG A 2 -24.35 -27.23 21.49
N SER A 3 -23.35 -27.86 22.11
CA SER A 3 -21.97 -27.40 22.20
C SER A 3 -21.43 -27.08 20.80
N LEU A 4 -21.07 -25.81 20.59
CA LEU A 4 -20.55 -25.28 19.33
C LEU A 4 -19.29 -24.45 19.61
N PHE A 5 -18.36 -24.92 20.45
CA PHE A 5 -17.03 -24.32 20.55
C PHE A 5 -15.98 -25.37 20.88
N VAL A 6 -15.55 -26.11 19.86
CA VAL A 6 -14.17 -26.58 19.81
C VAL A 6 -13.65 -26.16 18.44
N SER A 7 -13.24 -24.89 18.32
CA SER A 7 -12.36 -24.54 17.22
C SER A 7 -11.03 -25.25 17.49
N GLN A 8 -10.62 -26.13 16.59
CA GLN A 8 -9.22 -26.55 16.50
C GLN A 8 -8.39 -25.28 16.22
N MET A 9 -7.96 -24.59 17.28
CA MET A 9 -6.99 -23.51 17.14
C MET A 9 -5.68 -24.20 16.84
N ALA A 10 -5.16 -23.99 15.62
CA ALA A 10 -3.74 -24.21 15.37
C ALA A 10 -2.93 -23.48 16.46
N PRO A 11 -1.83 -24.05 16.96
CA PRO A 11 -1.03 -23.39 17.98
C PRO A 11 -0.62 -21.99 17.50
N TYR A 12 -0.79 -20.99 18.38
CA TYR A 12 -0.52 -19.60 18.07
C TYR A 12 1.00 -19.36 18.17
N TYR A 13 1.67 -19.24 17.01
CA TYR A 13 3.09 -18.92 16.96
C TYR A 13 3.27 -17.47 16.51
N LEU A 14 3.91 -16.65 17.34
CA LEU A 14 4.32 -15.27 17.02
C LEU A 14 5.77 -15.20 16.49
N TRP A 15 6.42 -16.35 16.32
CA TRP A 15 7.82 -16.42 15.94
C TRP A 15 7.98 -16.37 14.41
N MET A 16 8.92 -15.54 13.96
CA MET A 16 9.35 -15.52 12.56
C MET A 16 10.20 -16.75 12.24
N THR A 17 10.10 -17.24 11.00
CA THR A 17 11.07 -18.21 10.46
C THR A 17 12.45 -17.55 10.35
N ASP A 18 13.51 -18.35 10.23
CA ASP A 18 14.86 -17.79 10.08
C ASP A 18 15.00 -16.99 8.78
N GLN A 19 14.40 -17.47 7.68
CA GLN A 19 14.31 -16.73 6.43
C GLN A 19 13.60 -15.36 6.58
N GLN A 20 12.51 -15.31 7.36
CA GLN A 20 11.82 -14.05 7.64
C GLN A 20 12.68 -13.07 8.44
N LYS A 21 13.49 -13.57 9.38
CA LYS A 21 14.46 -12.73 10.12
C LYS A 21 15.54 -12.18 9.19
N GLU A 22 16.05 -12.99 8.26
CA GLU A 22 17.03 -12.56 7.26
C GLU A 22 16.47 -11.44 6.36
N PHE A 23 15.24 -11.60 5.84
CA PHE A 23 14.59 -10.55 5.06
C PHE A 23 14.36 -9.28 5.88
N GLN A 24 13.91 -9.42 7.13
CA GLN A 24 13.71 -8.28 8.02
C GLN A 24 15.04 -7.55 8.29
N GLU A 25 16.11 -8.28 8.60
CA GLU A 25 17.42 -7.69 8.89
C GLU A 25 18.00 -6.98 7.66
N LEU A 26 17.89 -7.59 6.48
CA LEU A 26 18.30 -6.97 5.22
C LEU A 26 17.53 -5.68 4.95
N ALA A 27 16.20 -5.71 5.05
CA ALA A 27 15.35 -4.55 4.84
C ALA A 27 15.62 -3.44 5.87
N ARG A 28 15.83 -3.81 7.15
CA ARG A 28 16.18 -2.88 8.23
C ARG A 28 17.51 -2.20 7.97
N LYS A 29 18.54 -2.97 7.60
CA LYS A 29 19.86 -2.45 7.29
C LYS A 29 19.79 -1.47 6.12
N PHE A 30 19.18 -1.88 5.02
CA PHE A 30 18.96 -1.02 3.85
C PHE A 30 18.19 0.26 4.21
N SER A 31 17.12 0.15 4.98
CA SER A 31 16.33 1.29 5.43
C SER A 31 17.16 2.28 6.26
N ARG A 32 17.90 1.80 7.25
CA ARG A 32 18.70 2.65 8.16
C ARG A 32 19.94 3.25 7.49
N GLU A 33 20.62 2.49 6.64
CA GLU A 33 21.90 2.89 6.03
C GLU A 33 21.71 3.67 4.72
N GLU A 34 20.65 3.39 3.94
CA GLU A 34 20.49 3.95 2.59
C GLU A 34 19.26 4.86 2.45
N ILE A 35 18.13 4.58 3.13
CA ILE A 35 16.90 5.39 3.01
C ILE A 35 16.91 6.56 3.98
N VAL A 36 17.10 6.31 5.28
CA VAL A 36 17.02 7.33 6.34
C VAL A 36 17.90 8.55 6.05
N PRO A 37 19.19 8.41 5.65
CA PRO A 37 20.08 9.56 5.47
C PRO A 37 19.65 10.53 4.37
N VAL A 38 18.90 10.06 3.37
CA VAL A 38 18.51 10.85 2.19
C VAL A 38 17.01 11.22 2.18
N ALA A 39 16.21 10.64 3.08
CA ALA A 39 14.76 10.81 3.10
C ALA A 39 14.29 12.27 3.19
N ALA A 40 14.97 13.10 4.00
CA ALA A 40 14.64 14.52 4.14
C ALA A 40 14.95 15.31 2.86
N ALA A 41 16.03 14.97 2.15
CA ALA A 41 16.39 15.63 0.89
C ALA A 41 15.35 15.33 -0.21
N TYR A 42 14.97 14.06 -0.36
CA TYR A 42 13.94 13.65 -1.32
C TYR A 42 12.56 14.23 -1.01
N ASP A 43 12.20 14.35 0.27
CA ASP A 43 10.95 15.00 0.67
C ASP A 43 10.96 16.49 0.30
N ARG A 44 12.06 17.21 0.53
CA ARG A 44 12.18 18.63 0.16
C ARG A 44 12.17 18.86 -1.35
N SER A 45 12.92 18.08 -2.11
CA SER A 45 13.01 18.23 -3.57
C SER A 45 11.80 17.69 -4.30
N GLY A 46 11.11 16.70 -3.73
CA GLY A 46 10.06 15.93 -4.41
C GLY A 46 10.58 15.05 -5.54
N GLU A 47 11.90 14.89 -5.65
CA GLU A 47 12.55 14.06 -6.67
C GLU A 47 12.15 12.59 -6.50
N TYR A 48 12.00 11.89 -7.63
CA TYR A 48 11.67 10.48 -7.62
C TYR A 48 12.91 9.66 -7.23
N PRO A 49 12.87 8.82 -6.17
CA PRO A 49 14.05 8.22 -5.58
C PRO A 49 14.53 6.97 -6.34
N PHE A 50 14.71 7.07 -7.66
CA PHE A 50 15.07 5.94 -8.51
C PHE A 50 16.37 5.22 -8.10
N PRO A 51 17.45 5.89 -7.66
CA PRO A 51 18.64 5.19 -7.16
C PRO A 51 18.35 4.25 -5.99
N ILE A 52 17.51 4.69 -5.04
CA ILE A 52 17.10 3.89 -3.88
C ILE A 52 16.17 2.75 -4.31
N ILE A 53 15.23 3.01 -5.23
CA ILE A 53 14.32 1.99 -5.78
C ILE A 53 15.11 0.91 -6.51
N LYS A 54 16.04 1.29 -7.40
CA LYS A 54 16.92 0.36 -8.10
C LYS A 54 17.70 -0.50 -7.11
N ARG A 55 18.24 0.11 -6.05
CA ARG A 55 18.96 -0.63 -5.02
C ARG A 55 18.07 -1.62 -4.26
N ALA A 56 16.84 -1.22 -3.91
CA ALA A 56 15.87 -2.11 -3.30
C ALA A 56 15.54 -3.31 -4.21
N TRP A 57 15.45 -3.10 -5.52
CA TRP A 57 15.27 -4.17 -6.50
C TRP A 57 16.48 -5.12 -6.56
N GLU A 58 17.71 -4.59 -6.61
CA GLU A 58 18.95 -5.40 -6.60
C GLU A 58 19.09 -6.27 -5.34
N LEU A 59 18.56 -5.79 -4.21
CA LEU A 59 18.56 -6.51 -2.93
C LEU A 59 17.41 -7.51 -2.78
N GLY A 60 16.49 -7.59 -3.75
CA GLY A 60 15.31 -8.45 -3.65
C GLY A 60 14.25 -7.92 -2.67
N LEU A 61 14.18 -6.61 -2.43
CA LEU A 61 13.21 -5.96 -1.55
C LEU A 61 12.02 -5.36 -2.30
N MET A 62 11.87 -5.70 -3.58
CA MET A 62 10.79 -5.26 -4.46
C MET A 62 10.19 -6.44 -5.22
N ASN A 63 8.94 -6.29 -5.69
CA ASN A 63 8.26 -7.28 -6.54
C ASN A 63 8.20 -8.68 -5.91
N SER A 64 8.15 -8.75 -4.57
CA SER A 64 8.31 -9.96 -3.76
C SER A 64 7.28 -11.05 -4.06
N HIS A 65 6.08 -10.65 -4.50
CA HIS A 65 4.98 -11.54 -4.82
C HIS A 65 5.03 -12.17 -6.21
N ILE A 66 5.96 -11.74 -7.08
CA ILE A 66 6.05 -12.33 -8.42
C ILE A 66 6.38 -13.82 -8.26
N PRO A 67 5.57 -14.72 -8.86
CA PRO A 67 5.82 -16.16 -8.75
C PRO A 67 7.17 -16.58 -9.32
N GLU A 68 7.71 -17.70 -8.81
CA GLU A 68 9.00 -18.25 -9.25
C GLU A 68 9.02 -18.61 -10.74
N ASP A 69 7.90 -19.06 -11.30
CA ASP A 69 7.78 -19.39 -12.73
C ASP A 69 7.82 -18.16 -13.67
N CYS A 70 7.78 -16.96 -13.09
CA CYS A 70 7.97 -15.68 -13.73
C CYS A 70 9.31 -15.03 -13.34
N GLY A 71 10.21 -15.75 -12.66
CA GLY A 71 11.52 -15.26 -12.23
C GLY A 71 11.54 -14.50 -10.90
N GLY A 72 10.42 -14.48 -10.16
CA GLY A 72 10.34 -13.81 -8.85
C GLY A 72 10.63 -14.74 -7.68
N MET A 73 10.43 -14.24 -6.46
CA MET A 73 10.66 -15.00 -5.22
C MET A 73 9.43 -15.75 -4.70
N GLY A 74 8.24 -15.46 -5.21
CA GLY A 74 7.00 -16.10 -4.77
C GLY A 74 6.64 -15.89 -3.30
N LEU A 75 7.11 -14.81 -2.67
CA LEU A 75 6.93 -14.58 -1.23
C LEU A 75 5.47 -14.30 -0.87
N GLY A 76 5.11 -14.70 0.35
CA GLY A 76 3.78 -14.47 0.92
C GLY A 76 3.51 -13.00 1.23
N ILE A 77 2.25 -12.72 1.61
CA ILE A 77 1.84 -11.41 2.10
C ILE A 77 2.52 -11.09 3.42
N PHE A 78 2.76 -12.09 4.28
CA PHE A 78 3.43 -11.89 5.56
C PHE A 78 4.86 -11.38 5.39
N ASP A 79 5.65 -12.04 4.51
CA ASP A 79 7.04 -11.65 4.23
C ASP A 79 7.11 -10.24 3.64
N SER A 80 6.15 -9.91 2.77
CA SER A 80 6.10 -8.58 2.14
C SER A 80 5.67 -7.49 3.12
N CYS A 81 4.82 -7.80 4.10
CA CYS A 81 4.52 -6.88 5.20
C CYS A 81 5.75 -6.62 6.08
N LEU A 82 6.54 -7.65 6.40
CA LEU A 82 7.77 -7.51 7.18
C LEU A 82 8.77 -6.56 6.50
N ILE A 83 9.02 -6.79 5.20
CA ILE A 83 9.89 -5.91 4.40
C ILE A 83 9.32 -4.49 4.35
N THR A 84 8.02 -4.37 4.10
CA THR A 84 7.33 -3.08 3.99
C THR A 84 7.44 -2.24 5.26
N GLU A 85 7.27 -2.84 6.44
CA GLU A 85 7.37 -2.12 7.71
C GLU A 85 8.77 -1.51 7.89
N GLU A 86 9.82 -2.27 7.60
CA GLU A 86 11.21 -1.81 7.70
C GLU A 86 11.53 -0.71 6.67
N LEU A 87 11.06 -0.82 5.43
CA LEU A 87 11.23 0.23 4.41
C LEU A 87 10.48 1.53 4.79
N ALA A 88 9.27 1.39 5.32
CA ALA A 88 8.42 2.50 5.74
C ALA A 88 8.99 3.28 6.94
N TYR A 89 9.69 2.59 7.85
CA TYR A 89 10.46 3.23 8.93
C TYR A 89 11.47 4.25 8.39
N GLY A 90 12.09 3.94 7.25
CA GLY A 90 13.03 4.82 6.57
C GLY A 90 12.32 6.01 5.94
N CYS A 91 11.43 5.73 4.98
CA CYS A 91 10.62 6.75 4.32
C CYS A 91 9.41 6.13 3.60
N THR A 92 8.20 6.47 4.04
CA THR A 92 6.98 6.00 3.37
C THR A 92 6.77 6.55 1.97
N GLY A 93 7.41 7.68 1.61
CA GLY A 93 7.40 8.17 0.23
C GLY A 93 8.19 7.27 -0.73
N VAL A 94 9.32 6.73 -0.29
CA VAL A 94 10.11 5.73 -1.03
C VAL A 94 9.37 4.40 -1.04
N GLN A 95 8.95 3.93 0.13
CA GLN A 95 8.24 2.66 0.28
C GLN A 95 6.93 2.64 -0.53
N THR A 96 6.19 3.76 -0.62
CA THR A 96 4.95 3.83 -1.43
C THR A 96 5.24 3.73 -2.93
N ALA A 97 6.38 4.26 -3.41
CA ALA A 97 6.79 4.07 -4.80
C ALA A 97 7.12 2.59 -5.09
N ILE A 98 7.75 1.91 -4.13
CA ILE A 98 8.03 0.46 -4.20
C ILE A 98 6.72 -0.35 -4.18
N GLU A 99 5.84 -0.10 -3.21
CA GLU A 99 4.63 -0.89 -2.99
C GLU A 99 3.57 -0.69 -4.07
N ALA A 100 3.58 0.45 -4.78
CA ALA A 100 2.74 0.65 -5.95
C ALA A 100 3.03 -0.38 -7.06
N ASN A 101 4.23 -0.98 -7.12
CA ASN A 101 4.48 -2.13 -7.98
C ASN A 101 3.65 -3.34 -7.54
N SER A 102 3.70 -3.70 -6.26
CA SER A 102 2.90 -4.80 -5.70
C SER A 102 1.41 -4.59 -5.99
N LEU A 103 0.92 -3.35 -5.86
CA LEU A 103 -0.46 -2.99 -6.15
C LEU A 103 -0.84 -3.18 -7.64
N GLY A 104 0.01 -2.74 -8.58
CA GLY A 104 -0.20 -2.94 -10.01
C GLY A 104 -0.08 -4.41 -10.44
N GLN A 105 0.83 -5.16 -9.83
CA GLN A 105 1.10 -6.58 -10.08
C GLN A 105 -0.01 -7.49 -9.56
N MET A 106 -0.61 -7.16 -8.41
CA MET A 106 -1.53 -8.07 -7.72
C MET A 106 -2.71 -8.54 -8.58
N PRO A 107 -3.41 -7.68 -9.36
CA PRO A 107 -4.42 -8.12 -10.32
C PRO A 107 -3.90 -9.16 -11.31
N VAL A 108 -2.69 -8.99 -11.84
CA VAL A 108 -2.09 -9.92 -12.82
C VAL A 108 -1.70 -11.24 -12.14
N ILE A 109 -1.18 -11.18 -10.90
CA ILE A 109 -0.82 -12.37 -10.12
C ILE A 109 -2.07 -13.24 -9.87
N ILE A 110 -3.19 -12.64 -9.44
CA ILE A 110 -4.40 -13.39 -9.05
C ILE A 110 -5.32 -13.77 -10.23
N ALA A 111 -5.25 -13.05 -11.35
CA ALA A 111 -6.22 -13.16 -12.43
C ALA A 111 -5.61 -13.31 -13.83
N GLY A 112 -4.30 -13.12 -13.98
CA GLY A 112 -3.60 -13.26 -15.25
C GLY A 112 -3.44 -14.72 -15.68
N ASN A 113 -3.53 -14.96 -16.98
CA ASN A 113 -3.11 -16.22 -17.59
C ASN A 113 -1.57 -16.31 -17.71
N ASP A 114 -1.04 -17.47 -18.09
CA ASP A 114 0.41 -17.71 -18.16
C ASP A 114 1.13 -16.74 -19.11
N PHE A 115 0.52 -16.41 -20.25
CA PHE A 115 1.09 -15.44 -21.19
C PHE A 115 1.20 -14.04 -20.56
N GLN A 116 0.12 -13.56 -19.94
CA GLN A 116 0.08 -12.25 -19.28
C GLN A 116 1.09 -12.19 -18.13
N LYS A 117 1.15 -13.23 -17.29
CA LYS A 117 2.08 -13.30 -16.16
C LYS A 117 3.53 -13.26 -16.64
N LYS A 118 3.92 -14.14 -17.57
CA LYS A 118 5.29 -14.16 -18.13
C LYS A 118 5.65 -12.83 -18.79
N LYS A 119 4.75 -12.25 -19.60
CA LYS A 119 5.00 -11.00 -20.33
C LYS A 119 5.13 -9.77 -19.41
N TYR A 120 4.26 -9.61 -18.41
CA TYR A 120 4.18 -8.37 -17.63
C TYR A 120 4.81 -8.47 -16.25
N LEU A 121 4.86 -9.65 -15.63
CA LEU A 121 5.57 -9.85 -14.37
C LEU A 121 7.05 -10.17 -14.64
N GLY A 122 7.36 -11.00 -15.64
CA GLY A 122 8.75 -11.35 -15.97
C GLY A 122 9.64 -10.14 -16.28
N ARG A 123 9.14 -9.16 -17.03
CA ARG A 123 9.90 -7.92 -17.29
C ARG A 123 10.24 -7.11 -16.03
N MET A 124 9.48 -7.30 -14.93
CA MET A 124 9.73 -6.63 -13.65
C MET A 124 10.83 -7.31 -12.83
N THR A 125 11.17 -8.56 -13.16
CA THR A 125 12.28 -9.31 -12.56
C THR A 125 13.56 -9.19 -13.38
N GLU A 126 13.46 -8.79 -14.64
CA GLU A 126 14.61 -8.54 -15.53
C GLU A 126 15.22 -7.16 -15.32
N GLU A 127 14.39 -6.14 -15.11
CA GLU A 127 14.79 -4.75 -14.94
C GLU A 127 14.01 -4.09 -13.78
N PRO A 128 14.55 -3.03 -13.12
CA PRO A 128 13.88 -2.32 -12.03
C PRO A 128 12.75 -1.40 -12.55
N LEU A 129 11.85 -1.95 -13.35
CA LEU A 129 10.70 -1.27 -13.92
C LEU A 129 9.64 -0.98 -12.85
N MET A 130 8.86 0.06 -13.08
CA MET A 130 7.71 0.40 -12.25
C MET A 130 6.41 0.01 -12.95
N CYS A 131 5.35 -0.24 -12.21
CA CYS A 131 3.99 -0.33 -12.72
C CYS A 131 3.04 0.43 -11.79
N ALA A 132 1.79 0.57 -12.22
CA ALA A 132 0.81 1.36 -11.49
C ALA A 132 -0.61 0.80 -11.60
N TYR A 133 -1.46 1.22 -10.66
CA TYR A 133 -2.83 0.75 -10.51
C TYR A 133 -3.83 1.88 -10.77
N GLY A 134 -4.46 1.84 -11.95
CA GLY A 134 -5.38 2.84 -12.48
C GLY A 134 -6.85 2.53 -12.18
N VAL A 135 -7.34 2.94 -11.01
CA VAL A 135 -8.76 2.79 -10.63
C VAL A 135 -9.44 4.12 -10.37
N THR A 136 -8.91 4.90 -9.42
CA THR A 136 -9.50 6.17 -8.98
C THR A 136 -9.62 7.17 -10.13
N GLU A 137 -10.72 7.91 -10.13
CA GLU A 137 -11.05 8.97 -11.09
C GLU A 137 -11.31 10.29 -10.34
N PRO A 138 -11.25 11.45 -11.02
CA PRO A 138 -11.53 12.74 -10.38
C PRO A 138 -12.88 12.78 -9.64
N GLY A 139 -13.90 12.12 -10.21
CA GLY A 139 -15.25 12.07 -9.65
C GLY A 139 -15.55 10.88 -8.73
N ALA A 140 -14.64 9.90 -8.61
CA ALA A 140 -14.91 8.67 -7.88
C ALA A 140 -13.62 7.97 -7.39
N GLY A 141 -13.50 7.81 -6.07
CA GLY A 141 -12.43 7.00 -5.45
C GLY A 141 -12.99 5.94 -4.50
N SER A 142 -13.66 6.37 -3.43
CA SER A 142 -14.33 5.44 -2.50
C SER A 142 -15.45 4.65 -3.17
N ASP A 143 -16.21 5.31 -4.07
CA ASP A 143 -17.26 4.68 -4.87
C ASP A 143 -16.70 4.13 -6.19
N VAL A 144 -16.00 2.99 -6.12
CA VAL A 144 -15.46 2.30 -7.31
C VAL A 144 -16.57 1.87 -8.27
N ALA A 145 -17.82 1.71 -7.82
CA ALA A 145 -18.94 1.40 -8.71
C ALA A 145 -19.38 2.61 -9.56
N GLY A 146 -19.04 3.83 -9.13
CA GLY A 146 -19.36 5.09 -9.79
C GLY A 146 -18.44 5.48 -10.94
N LEU A 147 -17.34 4.74 -11.17
CA LEU A 147 -16.33 5.01 -12.20
C LEU A 147 -16.93 5.13 -13.62
N LYS A 148 -16.35 6.03 -14.41
CA LYS A 148 -16.83 6.50 -15.71
C LYS A 148 -15.86 6.27 -16.86
N THR A 149 -14.58 5.94 -16.63
CA THR A 149 -13.69 5.50 -17.72
C THR A 149 -14.35 4.33 -18.45
N ARG A 150 -14.51 4.45 -19.77
CA ARG A 150 -15.21 3.48 -20.62
C ARG A 150 -14.22 2.67 -21.43
N ALA A 151 -14.54 1.40 -21.69
CA ALA A 151 -13.85 0.55 -22.63
C ALA A 151 -14.89 -0.05 -23.59
N GLU A 152 -14.80 0.30 -24.87
CA GLU A 152 -15.69 -0.21 -25.93
C GLU A 152 -14.96 -1.26 -26.75
N LYS A 153 -15.55 -2.45 -26.89
CA LYS A 153 -14.98 -3.51 -27.72
C LYS A 153 -15.14 -3.19 -29.21
N LYS A 154 -14.04 -3.13 -29.96
CA LYS A 154 -14.01 -2.94 -31.41
C LYS A 154 -13.20 -4.07 -32.06
N GLY A 155 -13.89 -5.09 -32.53
CA GLY A 155 -13.24 -6.28 -33.09
C GLY A 155 -12.42 -7.03 -32.03
N ASP A 156 -11.10 -7.09 -32.26
CA ASP A 156 -10.14 -7.81 -31.40
C ASP A 156 -9.44 -6.93 -30.35
N GLU A 157 -9.90 -5.70 -30.18
CA GLU A 157 -9.35 -4.71 -29.24
C GLU A 157 -10.47 -3.99 -28.49
N TYR A 158 -10.08 -3.25 -27.45
CA TYR A 158 -10.92 -2.32 -26.72
C TYR A 158 -10.38 -0.92 -26.91
N VAL A 159 -11.28 0.05 -27.11
CA VAL A 159 -10.95 1.47 -27.14
C VAL A 159 -11.36 2.09 -25.82
N VAL A 160 -10.39 2.66 -25.11
CA VAL A 160 -10.58 3.25 -23.79
C VAL A 160 -10.60 4.76 -23.87
N ASN A 161 -11.60 5.34 -23.20
CA ASN A 161 -11.73 6.78 -23.00
C ASN A 161 -12.04 7.12 -21.54
N GLY A 162 -11.29 8.05 -20.95
CA GLY A 162 -11.56 8.55 -19.60
C GLY A 162 -10.33 9.14 -18.92
N GLN A 163 -10.47 9.44 -17.64
CA GLN A 163 -9.40 10.07 -16.86
C GLN A 163 -9.28 9.41 -15.50
N LYS A 164 -8.09 8.89 -15.19
CA LYS A 164 -7.71 8.41 -13.86
C LYS A 164 -6.99 9.51 -13.09
N MET A 165 -7.06 9.45 -11.76
CA MET A 165 -6.49 10.45 -10.87
C MET A 165 -5.86 9.81 -9.63
N TRP A 166 -4.82 10.47 -9.10
CA TRP A 166 -4.07 10.02 -7.93
C TRP A 166 -3.34 8.69 -8.15
N ILE A 167 -2.79 8.49 -9.35
CA ILE A 167 -2.12 7.25 -9.73
C ILE A 167 -0.65 7.31 -9.29
N THR A 168 -0.32 6.55 -8.25
CA THR A 168 1.06 6.35 -7.79
C THR A 168 1.88 5.68 -8.90
N ASN A 169 3.11 6.13 -9.10
CA ASN A 169 4.00 5.79 -10.22
C ASN A 169 3.42 6.15 -11.60
N GLY A 170 2.40 7.02 -11.67
CA GLY A 170 1.70 7.33 -12.90
C GLY A 170 2.55 7.92 -14.03
N GLY A 171 3.68 8.56 -13.72
CA GLY A 171 4.66 9.04 -14.71
C GLY A 171 5.94 8.24 -14.76
N LYS A 172 5.98 7.06 -14.13
CA LYS A 172 7.15 6.18 -14.01
C LYS A 172 6.87 4.75 -14.45
N ALA A 173 5.60 4.37 -14.55
CA ALA A 173 5.17 3.03 -14.87
C ALA A 173 5.52 2.64 -16.32
N ASN A 174 5.96 1.39 -16.50
CA ASN A 174 6.08 0.71 -17.79
C ASN A 174 4.71 0.21 -18.27
N TRP A 175 3.82 -0.17 -17.35
CA TRP A 175 2.46 -0.60 -17.64
C TRP A 175 1.52 -0.31 -16.47
N TYR A 176 0.23 -0.27 -16.76
CA TYR A 176 -0.86 -0.04 -15.82
C TYR A 176 -1.77 -1.25 -15.73
N PHE A 177 -2.20 -1.62 -14.52
CA PHE A 177 -3.52 -2.22 -14.38
C PHE A 177 -4.56 -1.10 -14.54
N LEU A 178 -5.58 -1.30 -15.37
CA LEU A 178 -6.65 -0.34 -15.58
C LEU A 178 -8.02 -0.99 -15.35
N LEU A 179 -8.85 -0.38 -14.51
CA LEU A 179 -10.26 -0.73 -14.39
C LEU A 179 -11.12 0.26 -15.18
N ALA A 180 -11.87 -0.26 -16.15
CA ALA A 180 -12.78 0.52 -16.97
C ALA A 180 -14.15 -0.15 -17.05
N ARG A 181 -15.19 0.67 -17.23
CA ARG A 181 -16.57 0.21 -17.41
C ARG A 181 -16.76 -0.26 -18.85
N THR A 182 -17.10 -1.53 -19.03
CA THR A 182 -17.41 -2.13 -20.35
C THR A 182 -18.91 -2.21 -20.60
N ASP A 183 -19.72 -2.37 -19.55
CA ASP A 183 -21.17 -2.41 -19.69
C ASP A 183 -21.78 -1.00 -19.58
N ALA A 184 -22.43 -0.55 -20.66
CA ALA A 184 -23.05 0.76 -20.71
C ALA A 184 -24.40 0.84 -19.96
N ASP A 185 -25.04 -0.29 -19.65
CA ASP A 185 -26.31 -0.31 -18.92
C ASP A 185 -26.09 0.17 -17.47
N PRO A 186 -26.73 1.27 -17.05
CA PRO A 186 -26.64 1.74 -15.66
C PRO A 186 -27.24 0.74 -14.65
N LYS A 187 -28.07 -0.21 -15.09
CA LYS A 187 -28.66 -1.26 -14.26
C LYS A 187 -27.78 -2.51 -14.17
N CYS A 188 -26.71 -2.61 -14.97
CA CYS A 188 -25.79 -3.73 -14.89
C CYS A 188 -25.19 -3.80 -13.48
N PRO A 189 -25.26 -4.97 -12.80
CA PRO A 189 -24.71 -5.11 -11.47
C PRO A 189 -23.19 -4.83 -11.48
N THR A 190 -22.69 -4.17 -10.44
CA THR A 190 -21.28 -3.78 -10.30
C THR A 190 -20.32 -4.95 -10.53
N SER A 191 -20.70 -6.17 -10.13
CA SER A 191 -19.91 -7.39 -10.31
C SER A 191 -19.72 -7.84 -11.76
N LYS A 192 -20.42 -7.22 -12.73
CA LYS A 192 -20.34 -7.51 -14.17
C LYS A 192 -20.07 -6.28 -15.04
N ALA A 193 -20.15 -5.07 -14.47
CA ALA A 193 -20.09 -3.83 -15.25
C ALA A 193 -18.67 -3.42 -15.71
N PHE A 194 -17.63 -3.98 -15.10
CA PHE A 194 -16.25 -3.51 -15.25
C PHE A 194 -15.33 -4.61 -15.75
N THR A 195 -14.31 -4.22 -16.52
CA THR A 195 -13.25 -5.10 -17.01
C THR A 195 -11.89 -4.57 -16.58
N GLY A 196 -11.01 -5.49 -16.18
CA GLY A 196 -9.64 -5.19 -15.82
C GLY A 196 -8.71 -5.43 -17.00
N PHE A 197 -7.83 -4.47 -17.27
CA PHE A 197 -6.91 -4.49 -18.39
C PHE A 197 -5.47 -4.33 -17.91
N ILE A 198 -4.52 -4.89 -18.65
CA ILE A 198 -3.12 -4.48 -18.62
C ILE A 198 -2.88 -3.51 -19.79
N VAL A 199 -2.25 -2.37 -19.54
CA VAL A 199 -2.03 -1.33 -20.56
C VAL A 199 -0.57 -0.91 -20.55
N ASP A 200 0.15 -1.13 -21.65
CA ASP A 200 1.52 -0.63 -21.79
C ASP A 200 1.52 0.91 -21.79
N ALA A 201 2.44 1.53 -21.03
CA ALA A 201 2.38 2.95 -20.72
C ALA A 201 2.70 3.88 -21.90
N ASP A 202 3.31 3.34 -22.95
CA ASP A 202 3.63 4.01 -24.22
C ASP A 202 2.51 3.87 -25.27
N SER A 203 1.38 3.24 -24.92
CA SER A 203 0.24 3.10 -25.83
C SER A 203 -0.24 4.48 -26.31
N PRO A 204 -0.40 4.70 -27.63
CA PRO A 204 -0.91 5.96 -28.17
C PRO A 204 -2.24 6.37 -27.54
N GLY A 205 -2.39 7.66 -27.21
CA GLY A 205 -3.57 8.21 -26.55
C GLY A 205 -3.48 8.28 -25.02
N ILE A 206 -2.44 7.70 -24.41
CA ILE A 206 -2.15 7.91 -22.98
C ILE A 206 -1.45 9.26 -22.80
N LEU A 207 -2.08 10.14 -22.02
CA LEU A 207 -1.55 11.44 -21.65
C LEU A 207 -1.28 11.47 -20.15
N VAL A 208 0.00 11.44 -19.78
CA VAL A 208 0.44 11.54 -18.40
C VAL A 208 0.43 13.00 -17.96
N GLY A 209 -0.33 13.31 -16.91
CA GLY A 209 -0.42 14.64 -16.34
C GLY A 209 0.85 15.11 -15.64
N ARG A 210 0.80 16.30 -15.03
CA ARG A 210 1.87 16.81 -14.16
C ARG A 210 2.02 15.93 -12.90
N LYS A 211 3.18 16.02 -12.24
CA LYS A 211 3.34 15.54 -10.87
C LYS A 211 2.50 16.41 -9.94
N GLU A 212 1.63 15.81 -9.15
CA GLU A 212 0.86 16.53 -8.14
C GLU A 212 1.70 16.80 -6.88
N LEU A 213 1.49 17.97 -6.28
CA LEU A 213 2.22 18.44 -5.10
C LEU A 213 1.37 18.23 -3.84
N ASN A 214 1.59 17.09 -3.19
CA ASN A 214 0.85 16.68 -1.99
C ASN A 214 1.55 17.11 -0.69
N MET A 215 0.83 17.02 0.42
CA MET A 215 1.33 17.36 1.76
C MET A 215 2.50 16.46 2.21
N GLY A 216 2.37 15.16 2.04
CA GLY A 216 3.34 14.13 2.45
C GLY A 216 3.64 13.15 1.32
N GLN A 217 4.59 12.25 1.57
CA GLN A 217 5.12 11.28 0.61
C GLN A 217 5.61 11.95 -0.68
N ARG A 218 6.20 13.15 -0.56
CA ARG A 218 6.43 14.07 -1.68
C ARG A 218 7.37 13.53 -2.76
N CYS A 219 8.27 12.62 -2.41
CA CYS A 219 9.16 11.96 -3.37
C CYS A 219 8.45 10.88 -4.21
N SER A 220 7.29 10.37 -3.77
CA SER A 220 6.47 9.49 -4.59
C SER A 220 5.93 10.24 -5.82
N ASP A 221 5.85 9.58 -6.97
CA ASP A 221 5.23 10.15 -8.17
C ASP A 221 3.72 9.85 -8.14
N THR A 222 2.88 10.88 -8.18
CA THR A 222 1.42 10.74 -8.20
C THR A 222 0.84 11.69 -9.23
N ARG A 223 0.03 11.17 -10.16
CA ARG A 223 -0.43 11.92 -11.32
C ARG A 223 -1.88 11.61 -11.70
N GLY A 224 -2.47 12.53 -12.47
CA GLY A 224 -3.60 12.20 -13.33
C GLY A 224 -3.12 11.55 -14.63
N ILE A 225 -3.94 10.67 -15.21
CA ILE A 225 -3.68 10.01 -16.49
C ILE A 225 -4.95 10.07 -17.33
N THR A 226 -4.88 10.67 -18.51
CA THR A 226 -5.98 10.69 -19.46
C THR A 226 -5.75 9.62 -20.53
N PHE A 227 -6.83 8.94 -20.91
CA PHE A 227 -6.87 7.95 -21.97
C PHE A 227 -7.80 8.49 -23.06
N GLU A 228 -7.25 8.79 -24.23
CA GLU A 228 -7.96 9.28 -25.42
C GLU A 228 -7.85 8.25 -26.54
N ASP A 229 -8.94 7.54 -26.81
CA ASP A 229 -9.00 6.46 -27.81
C ASP A 229 -7.87 5.42 -27.71
N VAL A 230 -7.43 5.11 -26.48
CA VAL A 230 -6.35 4.15 -26.23
C VAL A 230 -6.80 2.75 -26.62
N ARG A 231 -6.06 2.12 -27.53
CA ARG A 231 -6.35 0.76 -28.02
C ARG A 231 -5.64 -0.28 -27.19
N ILE A 232 -6.40 -1.24 -26.65
CA ILE A 232 -5.89 -2.34 -25.83
C ILE A 232 -6.29 -3.66 -26.49
N PRO A 233 -5.34 -4.55 -26.83
CA PRO A 233 -5.67 -5.82 -27.47
C PRO A 233 -6.45 -6.73 -26.50
N LYS A 234 -7.35 -7.58 -27.03
CA LYS A 234 -8.18 -8.48 -26.21
C LYS A 234 -7.35 -9.42 -25.31
N GLU A 235 -6.11 -9.74 -25.70
CA GLU A 235 -5.19 -10.57 -24.92
C GLU A 235 -4.73 -9.93 -23.61
N ASN A 236 -4.90 -8.61 -23.46
CA ASN A 236 -4.59 -7.87 -22.23
C ASN A 236 -5.77 -7.78 -21.26
N VAL A 237 -6.92 -8.40 -21.56
CA VAL A 237 -8.05 -8.50 -20.65
C VAL A 237 -7.77 -9.56 -19.58
N LEU A 238 -7.87 -9.18 -18.31
CA LEU A 238 -7.73 -10.12 -17.20
C LEU A 238 -9.03 -10.90 -16.99
N ILE A 239 -8.93 -12.24 -17.06
CA ILE A 239 -10.04 -13.22 -17.01
C ILE A 239 -11.04 -13.09 -18.17
N GLY A 240 -11.67 -11.94 -18.33
CA GLY A 240 -12.71 -11.71 -19.31
C GLY A 240 -13.54 -10.46 -19.00
N GLU A 241 -14.39 -10.10 -19.95
CA GLU A 241 -15.29 -8.96 -19.81
C GLU A 241 -16.21 -9.11 -18.57
N GLY A 242 -16.33 -8.05 -17.77
CA GLY A 242 -17.15 -8.02 -16.57
C GLY A 242 -16.50 -8.57 -15.29
N ALA A 243 -15.31 -9.19 -15.37
CA ALA A 243 -14.62 -9.72 -14.20
C ALA A 243 -13.87 -8.66 -13.36
N GLY A 244 -13.72 -7.43 -13.88
CA GLY A 244 -12.81 -6.42 -13.37
C GLY A 244 -13.04 -6.02 -11.92
N PHE A 245 -14.31 -5.85 -11.50
CA PHE A 245 -14.62 -5.42 -10.14
C PHE A 245 -14.18 -6.46 -9.10
N LYS A 246 -14.39 -7.75 -9.38
CA LYS A 246 -13.97 -8.84 -8.50
C LYS A 246 -12.44 -8.91 -8.40
N ILE A 247 -11.74 -8.70 -9.51
CA ILE A 247 -10.27 -8.68 -9.55
C ILE A 247 -9.76 -7.52 -8.67
N ALA A 248 -10.27 -6.32 -8.88
CA ALA A 248 -9.89 -5.14 -8.09
C ALA A 248 -10.14 -5.34 -6.58
N MET A 249 -11.31 -5.85 -6.22
CA MET A 249 -11.63 -6.13 -4.81
C MET A 249 -10.77 -7.26 -4.22
N GLY A 250 -10.46 -8.30 -5.01
CA GLY A 250 -9.61 -9.41 -4.59
C GLY A 250 -8.15 -9.01 -4.39
N ALA A 251 -7.64 -8.06 -5.18
CA ALA A 251 -6.31 -7.48 -4.99
C ALA A 251 -6.19 -6.82 -3.61
N PHE A 252 -7.21 -6.09 -3.15
CA PHE A 252 -7.16 -5.41 -1.85
C PHE A 252 -7.01 -6.33 -0.63
N ASP A 253 -7.48 -7.57 -0.71
CA ASP A 253 -7.26 -8.55 0.36
C ASP A 253 -5.77 -8.87 0.55
N LYS A 254 -4.96 -8.72 -0.52
CA LYS A 254 -3.51 -8.93 -0.51
C LYS A 254 -2.70 -7.64 -0.35
N THR A 255 -3.23 -6.47 -0.72
CA THR A 255 -2.48 -5.19 -0.66
C THR A 255 -2.77 -4.33 0.58
N ARG A 256 -3.93 -4.48 1.23
CA ARG A 256 -4.21 -3.75 2.47
C ARG A 256 -3.30 -4.14 3.66
N PRO A 257 -2.90 -5.41 3.86
CA PRO A 257 -1.99 -5.74 4.95
C PRO A 257 -0.62 -5.06 4.81
N PRO A 258 0.05 -5.06 3.64
CA PRO A 258 1.28 -4.28 3.44
C PRO A 258 1.11 -2.78 3.68
N VAL A 259 -0.01 -2.19 3.26
CA VAL A 259 -0.30 -0.76 3.55
C VAL A 259 -0.41 -0.50 5.05
N ALA A 260 -1.02 -1.41 5.81
CA ALA A 260 -1.07 -1.33 7.26
C ALA A 260 0.32 -1.51 7.91
N ALA A 261 1.16 -2.38 7.36
CA ALA A 261 2.56 -2.52 7.76
C ALA A 261 3.35 -1.23 7.50
N GLY A 262 3.11 -0.55 6.37
CA GLY A 262 3.71 0.74 6.05
C GLY A 262 3.34 1.84 7.05
N ALA A 263 2.06 1.91 7.43
CA ALA A 263 1.60 2.82 8.49
C ALA A 263 2.28 2.51 9.84
N THR A 264 2.44 1.22 10.15
CA THR A 264 3.10 0.74 11.37
C THR A 264 4.60 1.11 11.39
N GLY A 265 5.30 0.99 10.26
CA GLY A 265 6.71 1.38 10.13
C GLY A 265 6.93 2.87 10.36
N LEU A 266 6.05 3.72 9.81
CA LEU A 266 6.06 5.17 10.10
C LEU A 266 5.83 5.44 11.59
N ALA A 267 4.84 4.76 12.19
CA ALA A 267 4.51 4.93 13.60
C ALA A 267 5.68 4.49 14.50
N GLN A 268 6.36 3.38 14.16
CA GLN A 268 7.57 2.93 14.85
C GLN A 268 8.68 3.97 14.74
N ARG A 269 8.88 4.57 13.56
CA ARG A 269 9.87 5.65 13.40
C ARG A 269 9.54 6.84 14.27
N ALA A 270 8.28 7.26 14.30
CA ALA A 270 7.84 8.38 15.15
C ALA A 270 8.06 8.08 16.65
N LEU A 271 7.77 6.86 17.10
CA LEU A 271 8.03 6.41 18.46
C LEU A 271 9.53 6.41 18.81
N ASP A 272 10.38 5.88 17.92
CA ASP A 272 11.83 5.83 18.14
C ASP A 272 12.42 7.23 18.25
N GLU A 273 12.05 8.14 17.35
CA GLU A 273 12.52 9.54 17.36
C GLU A 273 12.07 10.25 18.65
N ALA A 274 10.79 10.10 19.03
CA ALA A 274 10.24 10.70 20.25
C ALA A 274 10.94 10.15 21.51
N THR A 275 11.17 8.84 21.57
CA THR A 275 11.83 8.19 22.70
C THR A 275 13.29 8.63 22.81
N GLY A 276 14.02 8.64 21.69
CA GLY A 276 15.42 9.08 21.65
C GLY A 276 15.55 10.52 22.14
N TYR A 277 14.74 11.44 21.62
CA TYR A 277 14.74 12.83 22.06
C TYR A 277 14.34 12.99 23.53
N ALA A 278 13.39 12.19 24.01
CA ALA A 278 12.94 12.26 25.40
C ALA A 278 14.00 11.83 26.42
N LEU A 279 14.91 10.95 26.01
CA LEU A 279 16.04 10.48 26.81
C LEU A 279 17.26 11.40 26.76
N GLU A 280 17.25 12.44 25.93
CA GLU A 280 18.32 13.44 25.83
C GLU A 280 17.90 14.80 26.39
N ARG A 281 16.69 15.26 26.04
CA ARG A 281 16.21 16.59 26.38
C ARG A 281 15.91 16.71 27.87
N LYS A 282 16.33 17.83 28.48
CA LYS A 282 16.00 18.17 29.87
C LYS A 282 15.09 19.39 30.01
N THR A 283 14.14 19.32 30.93
CA THR A 283 13.35 20.45 31.43
C THR A 283 13.11 20.29 32.91
N PHE A 284 13.02 21.39 33.66
CA PHE A 284 12.84 21.37 35.12
C PHE A 284 13.86 20.47 35.84
N GLY A 285 15.11 20.42 35.34
CA GLY A 285 16.22 19.66 35.94
C GLY A 285 16.24 18.15 35.67
N LYS A 286 15.28 17.58 34.93
CA LYS A 286 15.18 16.14 34.65
C LYS A 286 15.09 15.86 33.15
N LEU A 287 15.40 14.64 32.72
CA LEU A 287 15.09 14.20 31.36
C LEU A 287 13.58 14.29 31.14
N ILE A 288 13.13 14.67 29.95
CA ILE A 288 11.69 14.81 29.73
C ILE A 288 10.97 13.46 29.82
N ALA A 289 11.67 12.34 29.57
CA ALA A 289 11.17 10.99 29.81
C ALA A 289 10.83 10.69 31.29
N GLU A 290 11.37 11.44 32.25
CA GLU A 290 11.06 11.30 33.68
C GLU A 290 9.79 12.05 34.10
N HIS A 291 9.24 12.92 33.24
CA HIS A 291 7.96 13.56 33.49
C HIS A 291 6.84 12.58 33.17
N GLN A 292 6.04 12.22 34.17
CA GLN A 292 5.00 11.18 34.03
C GLN A 292 4.08 11.38 32.82
N ALA A 293 3.72 12.62 32.48
CA ALA A 293 2.90 12.94 31.31
C ALA A 293 3.57 12.51 29.99
N VAL A 294 4.89 12.67 29.86
CA VAL A 294 5.66 12.23 28.69
C VAL A 294 5.80 10.71 28.71
N SER A 295 6.09 10.10 29.87
CA SER A 295 6.22 8.65 29.97
C SER A 295 4.92 7.93 29.61
N PHE A 296 3.76 8.46 30.03
CA PHE A 296 2.45 7.91 29.68
C PHE A 296 2.17 8.04 28.18
N LEU A 297 2.51 9.19 27.58
CA LEU A 297 2.37 9.38 26.15
C LEU A 297 3.21 8.36 25.35
N LEU A 298 4.47 8.16 25.72
CA LEU A 298 5.35 7.17 25.09
C LEU A 298 4.84 5.73 25.29
N ALA A 299 4.28 5.42 26.47
CA ALA A 299 3.69 4.11 26.74
C ALA A 299 2.46 3.85 25.84
N GLU A 300 1.58 4.83 25.67
CA GLU A 300 0.42 4.72 24.77
C GLU A 300 0.85 4.59 23.30
N MET A 301 1.87 5.33 22.87
CA MET A 301 2.44 5.21 21.53
C MET A 301 2.96 3.77 21.30
N ALA A 302 3.71 3.21 22.24
CA ALA A 302 4.22 1.84 22.16
C ALA A 302 3.08 0.80 22.08
N MET A 303 2.06 0.91 22.94
CA MET A 303 0.88 0.03 22.89
C MET A 303 0.20 0.05 21.53
N LYS A 304 0.01 1.23 20.95
CA LYS A 304 -0.64 1.41 19.65
C LYS A 304 0.17 0.76 18.52
N VAL A 305 1.49 0.96 18.52
CA VAL A 305 2.38 0.38 17.50
C VAL A 305 2.37 -1.14 17.55
N GLU A 306 2.50 -1.74 18.73
CA GLU A 306 2.46 -3.20 18.87
C GLU A 306 1.11 -3.81 18.45
N LEU A 307 0.00 -3.16 18.81
CA LEU A 307 -1.33 -3.61 18.40
C LEU A 307 -1.55 -3.48 16.88
N ALA A 308 -1.02 -2.42 16.25
CA ALA A 308 -1.09 -2.25 14.81
C ALA A 308 -0.29 -3.33 14.08
N ARG A 309 0.90 -3.65 14.60
CA ARG A 309 1.77 -4.72 14.09
C ARG A 309 1.07 -6.07 14.10
N MET A 310 0.51 -6.46 15.24
CA MET A 310 -0.27 -7.69 15.35
C MET A 310 -1.50 -7.70 14.43
N GLY A 311 -2.10 -6.53 14.19
CA GLY A 311 -3.23 -6.36 13.28
C GLY A 311 -2.89 -6.76 11.83
N TRP A 312 -1.81 -6.19 11.28
CA TRP A 312 -1.38 -6.55 9.91
C TRP A 312 -0.86 -8.00 9.86
N GLN A 313 -0.15 -8.48 10.88
CA GLN A 313 0.35 -9.86 10.95
C GLN A 313 -0.79 -10.87 10.86
N ARG A 314 -1.87 -10.64 11.63
CA ARG A 314 -3.07 -11.49 11.55
C ARG A 314 -3.66 -11.47 10.14
N SER A 315 -3.79 -10.30 9.53
CA SER A 315 -4.40 -10.20 8.21
C SER A 315 -3.57 -10.88 7.12
N ALA A 316 -2.26 -10.72 7.15
CA ALA A 316 -1.34 -11.34 6.19
C ALA A 316 -1.36 -12.87 6.33
N TRP A 317 -1.27 -13.38 7.57
CA TRP A 317 -1.34 -14.81 7.84
C TRP A 317 -2.65 -15.44 7.35
N GLU A 318 -3.79 -14.76 7.48
CA GLU A 318 -5.08 -15.26 6.99
C GLU A 318 -5.08 -15.51 5.48
N VAL A 319 -4.57 -14.55 4.69
CA VAL A 319 -4.58 -14.66 3.22
C VAL A 319 -3.52 -15.63 2.71
N ASP A 320 -2.37 -15.72 3.37
CA ASP A 320 -1.32 -16.71 3.03
C ASP A 320 -1.79 -18.16 3.27
N ASN A 321 -2.72 -18.34 4.22
CA ASN A 321 -3.37 -19.63 4.45
C ASN A 321 -4.62 -19.86 3.57
N GLY A 322 -4.78 -19.09 2.49
CA GLY A 322 -5.86 -19.26 1.52
C GLY A 322 -7.25 -18.87 2.03
N ARG A 323 -7.35 -18.17 3.17
CA ARG A 323 -8.63 -17.72 3.73
C ARG A 323 -8.87 -16.25 3.35
N ARG A 324 -10.11 -15.95 2.98
CA ARG A 324 -10.53 -14.57 2.72
C ARG A 324 -10.32 -13.71 3.98
N ASN A 325 -9.49 -12.68 3.89
CA ASN A 325 -9.07 -11.87 5.03
C ASN A 325 -9.74 -10.49 5.10
N THR A 326 -10.70 -10.16 4.22
CA THR A 326 -11.29 -8.80 4.09
C THR A 326 -11.61 -8.12 5.43
N TYR A 327 -12.15 -8.84 6.41
CA TYR A 327 -12.42 -8.33 7.76
C TYR A 327 -11.14 -7.89 8.48
N TYR A 328 -10.14 -8.77 8.57
CA TYR A 328 -8.88 -8.50 9.25
C TYR A 328 -8.05 -7.45 8.50
N ALA A 329 -8.05 -7.48 7.17
CA ALA A 329 -7.35 -6.51 6.33
C ALA A 329 -7.88 -5.09 6.55
N SER A 330 -9.20 -4.95 6.67
CA SER A 330 -9.84 -3.66 6.91
C SER A 330 -9.62 -3.16 8.33
N ILE A 331 -9.61 -4.06 9.33
CA ILE A 331 -9.24 -3.71 10.72
C ILE A 331 -7.81 -3.21 10.79
N ALA A 332 -6.86 -3.97 10.22
CA ALA A 332 -5.44 -3.63 10.23
C ALA A 332 -5.22 -2.27 9.57
N LYS A 333 -5.78 -2.06 8.37
CA LYS A 333 -5.63 -0.80 7.62
C LYS A 333 -6.25 0.38 8.38
N ALA A 334 -7.46 0.22 8.91
CA ALA A 334 -8.12 1.29 9.67
C ALA A 334 -7.32 1.67 10.92
N PHE A 335 -6.96 0.67 11.74
CA PHE A 335 -6.29 0.89 13.01
C PHE A 335 -4.87 1.44 12.81
N ALA A 336 -4.08 0.82 11.95
CA ALA A 336 -2.71 1.27 11.67
C ALA A 336 -2.69 2.68 11.06
N GLY A 337 -3.64 3.00 10.16
CA GLY A 337 -3.77 4.34 9.61
C GLY A 337 -4.12 5.40 10.66
N ASP A 338 -5.04 5.08 11.58
CA ASP A 338 -5.44 5.99 12.66
C ASP A 338 -4.30 6.21 13.67
N ILE A 339 -3.61 5.16 14.10
CA ILE A 339 -2.53 5.30 15.08
C ILE A 339 -1.27 5.93 14.48
N ALA A 340 -0.96 5.72 13.20
CA ALA A 340 0.19 6.37 12.56
C ALA A 340 0.04 7.90 12.60
N ASN A 341 -1.17 8.40 12.42
CA ASN A 341 -1.48 9.83 12.54
C ASN A 341 -1.33 10.35 13.97
N GLN A 342 -1.83 9.58 14.95
CA GLN A 342 -1.71 9.95 16.38
C GLN A 342 -0.24 9.96 16.82
N VAL A 343 0.47 8.85 16.61
CA VAL A 343 1.86 8.68 17.04
C VAL A 343 2.79 9.68 16.37
N ALA A 344 2.57 10.02 15.09
CA ALA A 344 3.35 11.07 14.42
C ALA A 344 3.10 12.47 15.02
N SER A 345 1.84 12.80 15.33
CA SER A 345 1.51 14.06 16.01
C SER A 345 2.07 14.11 17.45
N ASP A 346 2.01 13.00 18.18
CA ASP A 346 2.55 12.88 19.53
C ASP A 346 4.08 13.01 19.53
N ALA A 347 4.75 12.47 18.51
CA ALA A 347 6.19 12.65 18.34
C ALA A 347 6.57 14.13 18.14
N VAL A 348 5.83 14.87 17.30
CA VAL A 348 5.99 16.33 17.18
C VAL A 348 5.81 17.01 18.54
N GLN A 349 4.80 16.59 19.31
CA GLN A 349 4.51 17.15 20.63
C GLN A 349 5.63 16.90 21.66
N VAL A 350 6.26 15.72 21.65
CA VAL A 350 7.41 15.38 22.52
C VAL A 350 8.62 16.26 22.19
N PHE A 351 8.86 16.56 20.91
CA PHE A 351 9.93 17.47 20.50
C PHE A 351 9.64 18.94 20.83
N GLY A 352 8.37 19.31 21.03
CA GLY A 352 7.94 20.69 21.26
C GLY A 352 8.23 21.58 20.05
N GLY A 353 8.80 22.77 20.29
CA GLY A 353 9.11 23.72 19.21
C GLY A 353 10.03 23.14 18.12
N ASN A 354 10.96 22.25 18.49
CA ASN A 354 11.82 21.57 17.53
C ASN A 354 11.05 20.63 16.61
N GLY A 355 9.98 20.02 17.10
CA GLY A 355 9.17 19.08 16.33
C GLY A 355 8.36 19.74 15.22
N PHE A 356 8.14 21.05 15.32
CA PHE A 356 7.49 21.86 14.29
C PHE A 356 8.47 22.38 13.22
N ASN A 357 9.77 22.19 13.43
CA ASN A 357 10.82 22.71 12.55
C ASN A 357 11.33 21.62 11.59
N SER A 358 11.57 21.98 10.33
CA SER A 358 11.97 21.07 9.25
C SER A 358 13.41 20.55 9.33
N GLU A 359 14.22 21.01 10.28
CA GLU A 359 15.52 20.41 10.61
C GLU A 359 15.36 19.12 11.42
N TYR A 360 14.18 18.87 12.02
CA TYR A 360 13.86 17.67 12.77
C TYR A 360 12.92 16.75 11.96
N PRO A 361 13.03 15.41 12.14
CA PRO A 361 12.39 14.47 11.24
C PRO A 361 10.88 14.33 11.43
N VAL A 362 10.35 14.68 12.60
CA VAL A 362 8.99 14.31 13.04
C VAL A 362 7.88 15.08 12.31
N GLU A 363 8.12 16.31 11.82
CA GLU A 363 7.12 17.05 11.04
C GLU A 363 6.81 16.35 9.70
N LYS A 364 7.85 15.80 9.06
CA LYS A 364 7.68 14.99 7.84
C LYS A 364 6.84 13.76 8.11
N LEU A 365 7.09 13.07 9.22
CA LEU A 365 6.30 11.88 9.61
C LEU A 365 4.82 12.24 9.79
N MET A 366 4.52 13.40 10.39
CA MET A 366 3.14 13.88 10.54
C MET A 366 2.47 14.15 9.20
N ARG A 367 3.17 14.79 8.25
CA ARG A 367 2.65 15.01 6.88
C ARG A 367 2.42 13.69 6.15
N ASP A 368 3.40 12.79 6.21
CA ASP A 368 3.37 11.48 5.54
C ASP A 368 2.26 10.58 6.10
N ALA A 369 2.02 10.60 7.41
CA ALA A 369 1.04 9.74 8.06
C ALA A 369 -0.39 9.93 7.55
N LYS A 370 -0.74 11.16 7.12
CA LYS A 370 -2.13 11.50 6.79
C LYS A 370 -2.72 10.66 5.67
N ILE A 371 -1.91 10.26 4.70
CA ILE A 371 -2.37 9.53 3.53
C ILE A 371 -2.91 8.14 3.88
N TYR A 372 -2.43 7.52 4.97
CA TYR A 372 -2.89 6.20 5.42
C TYR A 372 -4.36 6.18 5.87
N GLN A 373 -4.97 7.33 6.17
CA GLN A 373 -6.41 7.43 6.41
C GLN A 373 -7.24 7.63 5.13
N ILE A 374 -6.60 7.77 3.97
CA ILE A 374 -7.23 8.21 2.72
C ILE A 374 -7.12 7.14 1.63
N TYR A 375 -5.91 6.83 1.14
CA TYR A 375 -5.71 5.90 0.02
C TYR A 375 -5.99 4.44 0.41
N GLU A 376 -6.09 3.52 -0.56
CA GLU A 376 -6.39 2.09 -0.32
C GLU A 376 -7.67 1.87 0.53
N GLY A 377 -8.64 2.75 0.34
CA GLY A 377 -9.91 2.82 1.07
C GLY A 377 -9.81 3.64 2.34
N THR A 378 -10.58 4.73 2.41
CA THR A 378 -10.55 5.70 3.52
C THR A 378 -10.86 5.06 4.87
N ALA A 379 -10.51 5.73 5.97
CA ALA A 379 -10.85 5.31 7.32
C ALA A 379 -12.36 4.99 7.50
N GLN A 380 -13.23 5.73 6.81
CA GLN A 380 -14.67 5.53 6.81
C GLN A 380 -15.07 4.30 5.98
N ILE A 381 -14.47 4.11 4.81
CA ILE A 381 -14.72 2.94 3.96
C ILE A 381 -14.27 1.66 4.65
N GLN A 382 -13.13 1.67 5.36
CA GLN A 382 -12.73 0.51 6.16
C GLN A 382 -13.78 0.17 7.23
N ARG A 383 -14.29 1.17 7.95
CA ARG A 383 -15.37 0.97 8.95
C ARG A 383 -16.64 0.41 8.31
N LEU A 384 -17.01 0.86 7.11
CA LEU A 384 -18.12 0.30 6.34
C LEU A 384 -17.88 -1.18 6.02
N ILE A 385 -16.69 -1.54 5.53
CA ILE A 385 -16.32 -2.93 5.22
C ILE A 385 -16.36 -3.79 6.49
N ILE A 386 -15.74 -3.32 7.59
CA ILE A 386 -15.73 -4.02 8.89
C ILE A 386 -17.15 -4.26 9.38
N SER A 387 -18.02 -3.24 9.35
CA SER A 387 -19.41 -3.36 9.80
C SER A 387 -20.19 -4.39 8.96
N ARG A 388 -20.01 -4.38 7.64
CA ARG A 388 -20.65 -5.32 6.72
C ARG A 388 -20.20 -6.77 6.99
N GLU A 389 -18.88 -6.98 7.09
CA GLU A 389 -18.31 -8.31 7.37
C GLU A 389 -18.68 -8.79 8.77
N HIS A 390 -18.72 -7.89 9.77
CA HIS A 390 -19.12 -8.21 11.13
C HIS A 390 -20.59 -8.67 11.17
N PHE A 391 -21.53 -7.86 10.65
CA PHE A 391 -22.94 -8.23 10.64
C PHE A 391 -23.22 -9.48 9.78
N GLY A 392 -22.47 -9.68 8.70
CA GLY A 392 -22.58 -10.87 7.86
C GLY A 392 -22.29 -12.18 8.59
N ARG A 393 -21.54 -12.16 9.71
CA ARG A 393 -21.28 -13.35 10.55
C ARG A 393 -22.46 -13.76 11.42
N PHE A 394 -23.41 -12.86 11.66
CA PHE A 394 -24.54 -13.08 12.56
C PHE A 394 -25.90 -13.13 11.84
N LYS A 395 -25.98 -12.61 10.62
CA LYS A 395 -27.16 -12.79 9.77
C LYS A 395 -27.20 -14.23 9.28
N LYS A 396 -28.24 -14.97 9.70
CA LYS A 396 -28.52 -16.33 9.23
C LYS A 396 -28.95 -16.35 7.78
#